data_AF-A0A1S3CZH8-F1
#
_entry.id   AF-A0A1S3CZH8-F1
#
_cell.length_a   1.000
_cell.length_b   1.000
_cell.length_c   1.000
_cell.angle_alpha   90.00
_cell.angle_beta   90.00
_cell.angle_gamma   90.00
#
_symmetry.space_group_name_H-M   'P 1'
#
loop_
_entity.id
_entity.type
_entity.pdbx_description
1 polymer ?
#
loop_
_entity_poly.entity_id
_entity_poly.type
_entity_poly.pdbx_seq_one_letter_code
_entity_poly.pdbx_strand_id
1 'polypeptide(L)'
;MWLRISDILGLYICARDPAIWRDVSIRTWGLDCSDLAAPGPTTWRQLYLERPRLETTGCYISKTSYLRHGDNSFQDRTHRPWHVVTYFRYLRFFPGGLVLLLTTADVPSSVVGSLKWRTPRDSTILIGHYKMRGDRVFIVAKQSRYNLANARVKTRNRRVNEYETRDQTFHLVSFYYH
;
A
#
# COMPACT_ATOMS: atom_id res chain seq x y z
N MET A 1 -7.79 34.29 12.02
CA MET A 1 -9.16 33.90 11.65
C MET A 1 -9.66 32.95 12.73
N TRP A 2 -10.40 33.46 13.72
CA TRP A 2 -10.88 32.66 14.87
C TRP A 2 -12.27 32.13 14.54
N LEU A 3 -12.43 30.80 14.44
CA LEU A 3 -13.73 30.15 14.29
C LEU A 3 -14.57 30.46 15.55
N ARG A 4 -15.80 30.92 15.36
CA ARG A 4 -16.70 31.24 16.48
C ARG A 4 -17.22 29.93 17.09
N ILE A 5 -17.51 29.93 18.38
CA ILE A 5 -18.03 28.76 19.13
C ILE A 5 -19.33 28.22 18.48
N SER A 6 -20.14 29.10 17.87
CA SER A 6 -21.32 28.74 17.07
C SER A 6 -21.00 27.79 15.91
N ASP A 7 -19.83 27.94 15.30
CA ASP A 7 -19.42 27.19 14.11
C ASP A 7 -19.07 25.74 14.48
N ILE A 8 -18.54 25.53 15.69
CA ILE A 8 -18.17 24.20 16.22
C ILE A 8 -19.44 23.38 16.55
N LEU A 9 -20.45 24.02 17.12
CA LEU A 9 -21.71 23.36 17.45
C LEU A 9 -22.47 22.94 16.18
N GLY A 10 -22.48 23.80 15.16
CA GLY A 10 -23.04 23.47 13.84
C GLY A 10 -22.37 22.25 13.21
N LEU A 11 -21.03 22.21 13.19
CA LEU A 11 -20.26 21.06 12.68
C LEU A 11 -20.55 19.78 13.46
N TYR A 12 -20.68 19.86 14.78
CA TYR A 12 -21.00 18.71 15.63
C TYR A 12 -22.39 18.13 15.33
N ILE A 13 -23.39 19.00 15.11
CA ILE A 13 -24.75 18.58 14.74
C ILE A 13 -24.75 17.94 13.35
N CYS A 14 -24.12 18.59 12.36
CA CYS A 14 -24.01 18.03 11.01
C CYS A 14 -23.27 16.68 11.01
N ALA A 15 -22.20 16.54 11.79
CA ALA A 15 -21.44 15.28 11.90
C ALA A 15 -22.22 14.14 12.59
N ARG A 16 -23.41 14.39 13.13
CA ARG A 16 -24.32 13.35 13.66
C ARG A 16 -25.38 12.89 12.65
N ASP A 17 -25.48 13.52 11.49
CA ASP A 17 -26.40 13.10 10.43
C ASP A 17 -26.08 11.65 9.96
N PRO A 18 -27.02 10.69 10.11
CA PRO A 18 -26.84 9.32 9.64
C PRO A 18 -26.53 9.21 8.14
N ALA A 19 -27.00 10.16 7.32
CA ALA A 19 -26.78 10.15 5.88
C ALA A 19 -25.29 10.28 5.53
N ILE A 20 -24.55 11.10 6.26
CA ILE A 20 -23.10 11.27 6.09
C ILE A 20 -22.38 9.96 6.38
N TRP A 21 -22.69 9.33 7.53
CA TRP A 21 -22.06 8.07 7.90
C TRP A 21 -22.42 6.93 6.95
N ARG A 22 -23.64 6.92 6.41
CA ARG A 22 -24.05 5.98 5.37
C ARG A 22 -23.23 6.16 4.09
N ASP A 23 -23.12 7.38 3.58
CA ASP A 23 -22.36 7.65 2.34
C ASP A 23 -20.88 7.28 2.50
N VAL A 24 -20.25 7.67 3.62
CA VAL A 24 -18.85 7.34 3.90
C VAL A 24 -18.64 5.82 4.04
N SER A 25 -19.57 5.10 4.67
CA SER A 25 -19.51 3.64 4.81
C SER A 25 -19.59 2.94 3.44
N ILE A 26 -20.54 3.36 2.60
CA ILE A 26 -20.70 2.82 1.24
C ILE A 26 -19.47 3.11 0.38
N ARG A 27 -18.85 4.29 0.52
CA ARG A 27 -17.59 4.61 -0.19
C ARG A 27 -16.41 3.75 0.28
N THR A 28 -16.37 3.39 1.56
CA THR A 28 -15.25 2.66 2.15
C THR A 28 -15.31 1.16 1.86
N TRP A 29 -16.48 0.55 2.03
CA TRP A 29 -16.66 -0.91 1.90
C TRP A 29 -17.51 -1.34 0.70
N GLY A 30 -18.13 -0.40 -0.03
CA GLY A 30 -19.07 -0.72 -1.10
C GLY A 30 -20.47 -1.07 -0.58
N LEU A 31 -21.25 -1.74 -1.43
CA LEU A 31 -22.61 -2.20 -1.10
C LEU A 31 -22.60 -3.41 -0.16
N ASP A 32 -21.47 -4.11 -0.04
CA ASP A 32 -21.22 -5.24 0.88
C ASP A 32 -21.11 -4.78 2.35
N CYS A 33 -21.70 -3.63 2.68
CA CYS A 33 -21.79 -3.12 4.05
C CYS A 33 -22.60 -4.07 4.96
N SER A 34 -23.60 -4.76 4.40
CA SER A 34 -24.55 -5.62 5.12
C SER A 34 -24.04 -7.03 5.44
N ASP A 35 -23.20 -7.60 4.58
CA ASP A 35 -23.03 -9.06 4.52
C ASP A 35 -22.13 -9.66 5.60
N LEU A 36 -21.56 -8.83 6.48
CA LEU A 36 -20.67 -9.26 7.57
C LEU A 36 -21.18 -8.88 8.96
N ALA A 37 -22.39 -8.35 9.07
CA ALA A 37 -22.93 -7.79 10.30
C ALA A 37 -23.89 -8.76 11.00
N ALA A 38 -23.36 -9.76 11.70
CA ALA A 38 -24.10 -10.44 12.76
C ALA A 38 -23.95 -9.65 14.08
N PRO A 39 -24.94 -9.72 14.99
CA PRO A 39 -26.09 -8.82 14.96
C PRO A 39 -25.63 -7.38 14.62
N GLY A 40 -26.18 -6.81 13.54
CA GLY A 40 -25.61 -5.59 12.97
C GLY A 40 -25.62 -4.36 13.90
N PRO A 41 -24.72 -3.39 13.66
CA PRO A 41 -24.61 -2.18 14.45
C PRO A 41 -25.89 -1.34 14.35
N THR A 42 -26.31 -0.74 15.47
CA THR A 42 -27.56 0.03 15.59
C THR A 42 -27.56 1.29 14.72
N THR A 43 -26.39 1.83 14.34
CA THR A 43 -26.26 3.04 13.50
C THR A 43 -25.09 2.95 12.51
N TRP A 44 -25.20 3.66 11.38
CA TRP A 44 -24.11 3.79 10.38
C TRP A 44 -22.81 4.34 10.98
N ARG A 45 -22.92 5.23 11.98
CA ARG A 45 -21.77 5.77 12.70
C ARG A 45 -21.03 4.69 13.47
N GLN A 46 -21.77 3.86 14.21
CA GLN A 46 -21.20 2.76 14.97
C GLN A 46 -20.54 1.75 14.04
N LEU A 47 -21.21 1.40 12.93
CA LEU A 47 -20.64 0.57 11.87
C LEU A 47 -19.28 1.10 11.40
N TYR A 48 -19.20 2.42 11.13
CA TYR A 48 -17.98 3.01 10.61
C TYR A 48 -16.81 3.00 11.61
N LEU A 49 -17.13 3.11 12.90
CA LEU A 49 -16.13 3.16 13.97
C LEU A 49 -15.61 1.77 14.34
N GLU A 50 -16.48 0.76 14.37
CA GLU A 50 -16.13 -0.60 14.81
C GLU A 50 -15.55 -1.45 13.68
N ARG A 51 -15.93 -1.18 12.42
CA ARG A 51 -15.50 -2.01 11.30
C ARG A 51 -14.07 -1.66 10.87
N PRO A 52 -13.20 -2.67 10.68
CA PRO A 52 -11.87 -2.46 10.12
C PRO A 52 -11.92 -1.83 8.72
N ARG A 53 -11.04 -0.87 8.47
CA ARG A 53 -10.91 -0.18 7.19
C ARG A 53 -9.45 -0.01 6.80
N LEU A 54 -9.24 0.19 5.50
CA LEU A 54 -7.94 0.52 4.96
C LEU A 54 -7.54 1.96 5.33
N GLU A 55 -6.36 2.12 5.90
CA GLU A 55 -5.83 3.43 6.31
C GLU A 55 -5.13 4.10 5.12
N THR A 56 -5.80 5.08 4.50
CA THR A 56 -5.27 5.80 3.34
C THR A 56 -4.29 6.93 3.69
N THR A 57 -4.15 7.27 4.98
CA THR A 57 -3.25 8.33 5.42
C THR A 57 -1.80 7.83 5.57
N GLY A 58 -1.62 6.53 5.76
CA GLY A 58 -0.34 5.89 6.05
C GLY A 58 0.37 5.28 4.84
N CYS A 59 1.56 4.73 5.08
CA CYS A 59 2.28 3.87 4.15
C CYS A 59 2.46 2.51 4.82
N TYR A 60 2.06 1.45 4.13
CA TYR A 60 2.21 0.08 4.59
C TYR A 60 3.57 -0.46 4.14
N ILE A 61 4.26 -1.14 5.06
CA ILE A 61 5.61 -1.63 4.83
C ILE A 61 5.65 -3.10 5.19
N SER A 62 5.94 -3.94 4.20
CA SER A 62 6.25 -5.36 4.44
C SER A 62 7.75 -5.56 4.30
N LYS A 63 8.39 -6.05 5.38
CA LYS A 63 9.81 -6.43 5.39
C LYS A 63 9.93 -7.91 5.05
N THR A 64 10.80 -8.26 4.11
CA THR A 64 11.12 -9.65 3.79
C THR A 64 12.63 -9.79 3.74
N SER A 65 13.17 -10.79 4.44
CA SER A 65 14.60 -11.07 4.48
C SER A 65 14.86 -12.52 4.08
N TYR A 66 15.90 -12.76 3.29
CA TYR A 66 16.37 -14.10 2.95
C TYR A 66 17.89 -14.20 3.00
N LEU A 67 18.39 -15.42 3.17
CA LEU A 67 19.82 -15.72 3.16
C LEU A 67 20.26 -16.05 1.73
N ARG A 68 21.36 -15.45 1.28
CA ARG A 68 22.05 -15.84 0.05
C ARG A 68 23.49 -16.24 0.34
N HIS A 69 24.02 -17.13 -0.49
CA HIS A 69 25.44 -17.44 -0.49
C HIS A 69 26.27 -16.26 -1.03
N GLY A 70 27.46 -16.05 -0.46
CA GLY A 70 28.49 -15.17 -1.03
C GLY A 70 29.02 -15.66 -2.38
N ASP A 71 29.75 -14.78 -3.08
CA ASP A 71 30.33 -15.09 -4.39
C ASP A 71 31.49 -16.10 -4.26
N ASN A 72 31.64 -16.97 -5.26
CA ASN A 72 32.71 -17.96 -5.33
C ASN A 72 33.95 -17.32 -5.96
N SER A 73 34.62 -16.40 -5.24
CA SER A 73 35.94 -15.94 -5.70
C SER A 73 36.93 -17.10 -5.62
N PHE A 74 37.56 -17.41 -6.75
CA PHE A 74 38.26 -18.67 -7.09
C PHE A 74 39.47 -19.07 -6.22
N GLN A 75 39.75 -18.38 -5.11
CA GLN A 75 40.98 -18.58 -4.32
C GLN A 75 40.76 -18.90 -2.84
N ASP A 76 39.54 -18.75 -2.28
CA ASP A 76 39.32 -18.96 -0.84
C ASP A 76 38.20 -19.99 -0.58
N ARG A 77 38.57 -21.27 -0.52
CA ARG A 77 37.64 -22.42 -0.47
C ARG A 77 37.00 -22.61 0.92
N THR A 78 37.49 -21.92 1.95
CA THR A 78 37.13 -22.13 3.37
C THR A 78 36.18 -21.07 3.93
N HIS A 79 36.13 -19.87 3.35
CA HIS A 79 35.28 -18.79 3.83
C HIS A 79 34.07 -18.56 2.90
N ARG A 80 32.92 -19.14 3.26
CA ARG A 80 31.64 -18.94 2.54
C ARG A 80 30.68 -18.08 3.38
N PRO A 81 30.79 -16.74 3.34
CA PRO A 81 29.91 -15.89 4.12
C PRO A 81 28.46 -16.02 3.64
N TRP A 82 27.53 -16.16 4.59
CA TRP A 82 26.10 -16.04 4.33
C TRP A 82 25.70 -14.57 4.44
N HIS A 83 25.02 -14.05 3.43
CA HIS A 83 24.52 -12.67 3.44
C HIS A 83 23.01 -12.66 3.68
N VAL A 84 22.58 -11.92 4.69
CA VAL A 84 21.16 -11.59 4.89
C VAL A 84 20.82 -10.43 3.96
N VAL A 85 19.93 -10.68 3.01
CA VAL A 85 19.39 -9.65 2.13
C VAL A 85 17.99 -9.30 2.59
N THR A 86 17.72 -8.02 2.78
CA THR A 86 16.42 -7.50 3.20
C THR A 86 15.87 -6.60 2.12
N TYR A 87 14.60 -6.82 1.78
CA TYR A 87 13.83 -5.95 0.91
C TYR A 87 12.54 -5.52 1.61
N PHE A 88 12.06 -4.35 1.23
CA PHE A 88 10.83 -3.76 1.71
C PHE A 88 9.86 -3.58 0.55
N ARG A 89 8.60 -3.87 0.80
CA ARG A 89 7.48 -3.58 -0.09
C ARG A 89 6.63 -2.49 0.53
N TYR A 90 6.63 -1.34 -0.12
CA TYR A 90 5.89 -0.16 0.29
C TYR A 90 4.60 -0.06 -0.49
N LEU A 91 3.49 0.15 0.21
CA LEU A 91 2.15 0.35 -0.35
C LEU A 91 1.55 1.64 0.20
N ARG A 92 1.19 2.56 -0.69
CA ARG A 92 0.50 3.80 -0.32
C ARG A 92 -0.86 3.85 -0.99
N PHE A 93 -1.92 3.80 -0.19
CA PHE A 93 -3.30 3.91 -0.67
C PHE A 93 -3.75 5.36 -0.66
N PHE A 94 -4.57 5.74 -1.64
CA PHE A 94 -5.18 7.06 -1.73
C PHE A 94 -6.70 6.93 -1.85
N PRO A 95 -7.46 7.88 -1.27
CA PRO A 95 -8.90 7.95 -1.47
C PRO A 95 -9.24 7.97 -2.97
N GLY A 96 -10.23 7.17 -3.37
CA GLY A 96 -10.61 6.99 -4.78
C GLY A 96 -9.99 5.78 -5.46
N GLY A 97 -9.34 4.87 -4.71
CA GLY A 97 -8.93 3.58 -5.23
C GLY A 97 -7.58 3.57 -5.95
N LEU A 98 -6.73 4.58 -5.77
CA LEU A 98 -5.36 4.60 -6.32
C LEU A 98 -4.37 4.03 -5.30
N VAL A 99 -3.40 3.25 -5.77
CA VAL A 99 -2.33 2.70 -4.93
C VAL A 99 -0.98 2.88 -5.62
N LEU A 100 0.03 3.23 -4.82
CA LEU A 100 1.42 3.19 -5.23
C LEU A 100 2.11 1.99 -4.59
N LEU A 101 2.93 1.30 -5.37
CA LEU A 101 3.69 0.12 -4.96
C LEU A 101 5.16 0.29 -5.33
N LEU A 102 6.06 0.11 -4.36
CA LEU A 102 7.51 0.11 -4.56
C LEU A 102 8.16 -1.04 -3.81
N THR A 103 9.05 -1.77 -4.47
CA THR A 103 9.89 -2.80 -3.85
C THR A 103 11.35 -2.36 -3.93
N THR A 104 11.99 -2.15 -2.78
CA THR A 104 13.40 -1.70 -2.70
C THR A 104 14.09 -2.25 -1.45
N ALA A 105 15.42 -2.25 -1.42
CA ALA A 105 16.22 -2.53 -0.22
C ALA A 105 16.42 -1.28 0.66
N ASP A 106 16.00 -0.11 0.19
CA ASP A 106 16.15 1.14 0.92
C ASP A 106 15.27 1.17 2.18
N VAL A 107 15.76 1.83 3.22
CA VAL A 107 15.06 1.95 4.51
C VAL A 107 13.87 2.91 4.44
N PRO A 108 12.86 2.79 5.33
CA PRO A 108 11.65 3.61 5.27
C PRO A 108 11.87 5.13 5.23
N SER A 109 12.88 5.64 5.93
CA SER A 109 13.16 7.08 6.03
C SER A 109 13.51 7.72 4.68
N SER A 110 14.13 6.99 3.76
CA SER A 110 14.46 7.51 2.41
C SER A 110 13.31 7.35 1.41
N VAL A 111 12.40 6.40 1.64
CA VAL A 111 11.37 6.01 0.67
C VAL A 111 10.01 6.66 0.93
N VAL A 112 9.58 6.76 2.20
CA VAL A 112 8.20 7.17 2.53
C VAL A 112 7.85 8.56 1.94
N GLY A 113 8.82 9.47 1.86
CA GLY A 113 8.62 10.79 1.26
C GLY A 113 8.33 10.76 -0.25
N SER A 114 8.90 9.80 -0.99
CA SER A 114 8.70 9.69 -2.44
C SER A 114 7.29 9.20 -2.82
N LEU A 115 6.63 8.50 -1.89
CA LEU A 115 5.27 7.98 -2.04
C LEU A 115 4.18 8.96 -1.57
N LYS A 116 4.56 10.16 -1.09
CA LYS A 116 3.61 11.13 -0.52
C LYS A 116 2.54 11.59 -1.52
N TRP A 117 2.93 11.76 -2.78
CA TRP A 117 2.08 12.34 -3.82
C TRP A 117 1.53 11.26 -4.75
N ARG A 118 0.31 11.48 -5.27
CA ARG A 118 -0.36 10.55 -6.20
C ARG A 118 0.43 10.30 -7.48
N THR A 119 1.23 11.28 -7.90
CA THR A 119 2.12 11.22 -9.05
C THR A 119 3.57 11.06 -8.56
N PRO A 120 4.11 9.83 -8.52
CA PRO A 120 5.49 9.61 -8.12
C PRO A 120 6.45 10.26 -9.11
N ARG A 121 7.54 10.83 -8.60
CA ARG A 121 8.64 11.35 -9.43
C ARG A 121 9.54 10.23 -9.94
N ASP A 122 9.65 9.14 -9.18
CA ASP A 122 10.45 7.99 -9.56
C ASP A 122 9.64 7.01 -10.42
N SER A 123 10.19 6.74 -11.61
CA SER A 123 9.72 5.73 -12.55
C SER A 123 9.67 4.31 -11.99
N THR A 124 10.44 3.97 -10.96
CA THR A 124 10.42 2.62 -10.37
C THR A 124 9.13 2.34 -9.59
N ILE A 125 8.41 3.39 -9.19
CA ILE A 125 7.16 3.28 -8.44
C ILE A 125 6.04 2.86 -9.38
N LEU A 126 5.38 1.76 -9.03
CA LEU A 126 4.22 1.25 -9.76
C LEU A 126 2.97 1.99 -9.32
N ILE A 127 2.16 2.40 -10.30
CA ILE A 127 0.86 3.01 -10.07
C ILE A 127 -0.20 1.96 -10.41
N GLY A 128 -1.17 1.82 -9.53
CA GLY A 128 -2.25 0.87 -9.69
C GLY A 128 -3.56 1.34 -9.08
N HIS A 129 -4.54 0.44 -9.14
CA HIS A 129 -5.82 0.60 -8.48
C HIS A 129 -6.02 -0.49 -7.44
N TYR A 130 -6.79 -0.16 -6.39
CA TYR A 130 -7.19 -1.10 -5.38
C TYR A 130 -8.69 -1.10 -5.16
N LYS A 131 -9.21 -2.24 -4.69
CA LYS A 131 -10.58 -2.40 -4.24
C LYS A 131 -10.63 -3.27 -2.98
N MET A 132 -11.39 -2.82 -2.00
CA MET A 132 -11.71 -3.60 -0.81
C MET A 132 -12.89 -4.51 -1.09
N ARG A 133 -12.83 -5.77 -0.65
CA ARG A 133 -13.99 -6.67 -0.59
C ARG A 133 -13.91 -7.49 0.69
N GLY A 134 -14.89 -7.31 1.57
CA GLY A 134 -14.84 -7.84 2.92
C GLY A 134 -13.58 -7.35 3.66
N ASP A 135 -12.75 -8.29 4.09
CA ASP A 135 -11.47 -8.04 4.80
C ASP A 135 -10.24 -8.13 3.86
N ARG A 136 -10.43 -8.19 2.53
CA ARG A 136 -9.31 -8.36 1.59
C ARG A 136 -9.16 -7.15 0.67
N VAL A 137 -7.91 -6.77 0.43
CA VAL A 137 -7.54 -5.70 -0.50
C VAL A 137 -7.06 -6.35 -1.80
N PHE A 138 -7.72 -6.06 -2.91
CA PHE A 138 -7.27 -6.46 -4.24
C PHE A 138 -6.51 -5.30 -4.87
N ILE A 139 -5.29 -5.56 -5.33
CA ILE A 139 -4.42 -4.54 -5.95
C ILE A 139 -4.09 -4.98 -7.37
N VAL A 140 -4.30 -4.07 -8.32
CA VAL A 140 -3.91 -4.23 -9.72
C VAL A 140 -2.99 -3.07 -10.08
N ALA A 141 -1.69 -3.35 -10.22
CA ALA A 141 -0.69 -2.36 -10.60
C ALA A 141 0.00 -2.80 -11.90
N LYS A 142 0.24 -1.84 -12.80
CA LYS A 142 0.91 -2.11 -14.08
C LYS A 142 2.32 -1.53 -14.06
N GLN A 143 3.28 -2.31 -14.53
CA GLN A 143 4.63 -1.82 -14.76
C GLN A 143 4.72 -1.15 -16.13
N SER A 144 4.99 0.16 -16.15
CA SER A 144 5.15 0.89 -17.41
C SER A 144 6.40 0.40 -18.16
N ARG A 145 6.24 0.10 -19.46
CA ARG A 145 7.34 -0.35 -20.34
C ARG A 145 8.47 0.67 -20.48
N TYR A 146 8.17 1.97 -20.36
CA TYR A 146 9.17 3.05 -20.37
C TYR A 146 10.12 2.97 -19.17
N ASN A 147 9.61 2.57 -18.00
CA ASN A 147 10.36 2.54 -16.76
C ASN A 147 11.37 1.37 -16.72
N LEU A 148 11.02 0.22 -17.33
CA LEU A 148 11.94 -0.91 -17.54
C LEU A 148 13.11 -0.55 -18.46
N ALA A 149 12.87 0.22 -19.52
CA ALA A 149 13.91 0.60 -20.48
C ALA A 149 14.96 1.54 -19.85
N ASN A 150 14.52 2.54 -19.07
CA ASN A 150 15.44 3.49 -18.41
C ASN A 150 16.18 2.88 -17.22
N ALA A 151 15.56 1.96 -16.47
CA ALA A 151 16.26 1.18 -15.45
C ALA A 151 17.36 0.30 -16.08
N ARG A 152 17.07 -0.35 -17.22
CA ARG A 152 18.05 -1.14 -17.99
C ARG A 152 19.25 -0.32 -18.47
N VAL A 153 19.05 0.96 -18.83
CA VAL A 153 20.16 1.85 -19.24
C VAL A 153 21.10 2.16 -18.06
N LYS A 154 20.59 2.34 -16.84
CA LYS A 154 21.44 2.54 -15.64
C LYS A 154 22.14 1.26 -15.16
N THR A 155 21.59 0.08 -15.43
CA THR A 155 22.17 -1.21 -14.99
C THR A 155 23.13 -1.83 -16.02
N ARG A 156 23.42 -1.16 -17.15
CA ARG A 156 24.17 -1.73 -18.27
C ARG A 156 25.64 -2.13 -17.96
N ASN A 157 26.16 -1.82 -16.77
CA ASN A 157 27.44 -2.36 -16.27
C ASN A 157 27.35 -3.70 -15.52
N ARG A 158 26.17 -4.32 -15.42
CA ARG A 158 26.04 -5.67 -14.85
C ARG A 158 25.11 -6.49 -15.74
N ARG A 159 25.69 -7.47 -16.44
CA ARG A 159 24.95 -8.45 -17.26
C ARG A 159 23.83 -9.06 -16.41
N VAL A 160 22.59 -8.94 -16.83
CA VAL A 160 21.46 -9.63 -16.19
C VAL A 160 20.54 -10.21 -17.26
N ASN A 161 20.27 -11.51 -17.06
CA ASN A 161 19.39 -12.37 -17.83
C ASN A 161 17.98 -11.81 -17.97
N GLU A 162 17.43 -12.05 -19.15
CA GLU A 162 16.09 -11.70 -19.61
C GLU A 162 15.06 -12.57 -18.88
N TYR A 163 14.34 -11.99 -17.92
CA TYR A 163 13.15 -12.63 -17.35
C TYR A 163 11.88 -11.90 -17.83
N GLU A 164 10.99 -12.72 -18.36
CA GLU A 164 9.69 -12.48 -18.96
C GLU A 164 8.83 -11.45 -18.21
N THR A 165 8.17 -10.57 -18.98
CA THR A 165 7.31 -9.49 -18.47
C THR A 165 6.06 -10.08 -17.84
N ARG A 166 6.05 -10.24 -16.52
CA ARG A 166 4.89 -10.73 -15.77
C ARG A 166 3.98 -9.58 -15.38
N ASP A 167 2.72 -9.62 -15.80
CA ASP A 167 1.64 -8.89 -15.14
C ASP A 167 1.57 -9.38 -13.68
N GLN A 168 2.23 -8.67 -12.76
CA GLN A 168 2.29 -9.07 -11.36
C GLN A 168 1.04 -8.58 -10.64
N THR A 169 0.08 -9.49 -10.49
CA THR A 169 -1.06 -9.29 -9.60
C THR A 169 -0.62 -9.61 -8.18
N PHE A 170 -0.60 -8.60 -7.31
CA PHE A 170 -0.30 -8.79 -5.89
C PHE A 170 -1.60 -8.94 -5.11
N HIS A 171 -1.87 -10.14 -4.62
CA HIS A 171 -2.92 -10.37 -3.65
C HIS A 171 -2.36 -10.05 -2.26
N LEU A 172 -2.71 -8.89 -1.70
CA LEU A 172 -2.40 -8.58 -0.30
C LEU A 172 -3.57 -9.07 0.57
N VAL A 173 -3.35 -10.14 1.32
CA VAL A 173 -4.30 -10.62 2.34
C VAL A 173 -3.97 -9.93 3.66
N SER A 174 -5.02 -9.49 4.35
CA SER A 174 -5.07 -8.64 5.54
C SER A 174 -3.97 -8.85 6.59
N PHE A 175 -3.57 -7.77 7.24
CA PHE A 175 -2.91 -7.81 8.55
C PHE A 175 -4.00 -7.80 9.62
N TYR A 176 -4.08 -8.87 10.41
CA TYR A 176 -4.84 -8.90 11.64
C TYR A 176 -4.33 -7.77 12.56
N TYR A 177 -5.21 -6.84 12.94
CA TYR A 177 -4.99 -5.98 14.09
C TYR A 177 -5.36 -6.80 15.34
N HIS A 178 -4.39 -7.01 16.23
CA HIS A 178 -4.66 -7.37 17.63
C HIS A 178 -5.14 -6.15 18.41
#